data_AF-A0AAP3EFE1-F1
#
_entry.id   AF-A0AAP3EFE1-F1
#
_cell.length_a   1.000
_cell.length_b   1.000
_cell.length_c   1.000
_cell.angle_alpha   90.00
_cell.angle_beta   90.00
_cell.angle_gamma   90.00
#
_symmetry.space_group_name_H-M   'P 1'
#
loop_
_entity.id
_entity.type
_entity.pdbx_description
1 polymer ?
#
loop_
_entity_poly.entity_id
_entity_poly.type
_entity_poly.pdbx_seq_one_letter_code
_entity_poly.pdbx_strand_id
1 'polypeptide(L)'
;MLENRLAKEENMLIAAGVLTWALVAWVGINQAALHTWQGMLNVTLYGLYLVQFILIATDKVAHNNIQLRRITTLVMPLTVMSLMLTANNALLPILFVIWASLLPEFFSRRQAISQLVLVNVVYYLLQQWQLHEQSNVFNILIYLGFQFFAYSSSQARLSERKSRLIQEQLNQQLIATRALLSQASEQQERLRISRDLHDILGHQLTALSLQLEVLSHTAPEELKPQVNQSKSLAKELLESIRAVVRAQRVQVGLDLVPPLEALMTRLPNVTLNCKGMKPLQSAELTQALLLVLHEGISNAVRHGKANQLQLSMQDSQSALVLQLSDNGMGLTRGAARNASAKSGTGLNGTGQFGTGQFGTGLGGMQERLQPFNGTLELRANDSASGCQLTLTLPALA
;
A
#
# COMPACT_ATOMS: atom_id res chain seq x y z
N MET A 1 -7.55 18.42 9.76
CA MET A 1 -9.01 18.68 9.75
C MET A 1 -9.85 17.40 9.77
N LEU A 2 -9.49 16.36 9.01
CA LEU A 2 -10.22 15.08 8.97
C LEU A 2 -10.20 14.30 10.29
N GLU A 3 -9.03 14.18 10.94
CA GLU A 3 -8.91 13.53 12.26
C GLU A 3 -9.80 14.19 13.33
N ASN A 4 -9.87 15.53 13.35
CA ASN A 4 -10.76 16.27 14.25
C ASN A 4 -12.25 16.03 13.97
N ARG A 5 -12.65 15.77 12.72
CA ARG A 5 -14.06 15.44 12.40
C ARG A 5 -14.40 14.02 12.83
N LEU A 6 -13.52 13.05 12.55
CA LEU A 6 -13.72 11.65 12.93
C LEU A 6 -13.76 11.47 14.46
N ALA A 7 -12.85 12.15 15.18
CA ALA A 7 -12.86 12.18 16.65
C ALA A 7 -14.14 12.83 17.20
N LYS A 8 -14.65 13.88 16.53
CA LYS A 8 -15.90 14.54 16.94
C LYS A 8 -17.13 13.64 16.73
N GLU A 9 -17.22 12.94 15.61
CA GLU A 9 -18.29 11.97 15.34
C GLU A 9 -18.28 10.81 16.34
N GLU A 10 -17.10 10.31 16.67
CA GLU A 10 -16.92 9.24 17.64
C GLU A 10 -17.32 9.67 19.05
N ASN A 11 -16.89 10.86 19.48
CA ASN A 11 -17.30 11.44 20.76
C ASN A 11 -18.82 11.68 20.84
N MET A 12 -19.47 12.02 19.73
CA MET A 12 -20.91 12.22 19.69
C MET A 12 -21.69 10.91 19.91
N LEU A 13 -21.22 9.80 19.35
CA LEU A 13 -21.80 8.47 19.56
C LEU A 13 -21.62 7.98 20.99
N ILE A 14 -20.43 8.18 21.55
CA ILE A 14 -20.16 7.85 22.96
C ILE A 14 -21.10 8.66 23.86
N ALA A 15 -21.23 9.97 23.62
CA ALA A 15 -22.12 10.84 24.37
C ALA A 15 -23.59 10.40 24.27
N ALA A 16 -24.06 10.03 23.07
CA ALA A 16 -25.42 9.51 22.88
C ALA A 16 -25.64 8.18 23.62
N GLY A 17 -24.66 7.27 23.61
CA GLY A 17 -24.73 6.00 24.35
C GLY A 17 -24.78 6.22 25.87
N VAL A 18 -23.92 7.10 26.40
CA VAL A 18 -23.89 7.46 27.83
C VAL A 18 -25.19 8.14 28.25
N LEU A 19 -25.73 9.07 27.45
CA LEU A 19 -27.00 9.74 27.73
C LEU A 19 -28.16 8.74 27.76
N THR A 20 -28.22 7.83 26.78
CA THR A 20 -29.25 6.79 26.72
C THR A 20 -29.17 5.88 27.95
N TRP A 21 -27.96 5.43 28.32
CA TRP A 21 -27.74 4.66 29.55
C TRP A 21 -28.19 5.44 30.79
N ALA A 22 -27.83 6.72 30.91
CA ALA A 22 -28.14 7.54 32.07
C ALA A 22 -29.65 7.68 32.29
N LEU A 23 -30.42 7.85 31.21
CA LEU A 23 -31.89 7.89 31.28
C LEU A 23 -32.49 6.56 31.75
N VAL A 24 -32.02 5.43 31.20
CA VAL A 24 -32.51 4.10 31.59
C VAL A 24 -32.13 3.77 33.04
N ALA A 25 -30.89 4.08 33.42
CA ALA A 25 -30.38 3.89 34.78
C ALA A 25 -31.13 4.77 35.79
N TRP A 26 -31.40 6.04 35.46
CA TRP A 26 -32.16 6.95 36.31
C TRP A 26 -33.55 6.40 36.66
N VAL A 27 -34.28 5.91 35.65
CA VAL A 27 -35.60 5.29 35.85
C VAL A 27 -35.49 4.02 36.72
N GLY A 28 -34.49 3.17 36.46
CA GLY A 28 -34.29 1.94 37.22
C GLY A 28 -33.85 2.15 38.66
N ILE A 29 -32.99 3.16 38.91
CA ILE A 29 -32.47 3.49 40.25
C ILE A 29 -33.56 4.15 41.10
N ASN A 30 -34.39 5.02 40.53
CA ASN A 30 -35.50 5.64 41.27
C ASN A 30 -36.57 4.63 41.71
N GLN A 31 -36.73 3.54 40.96
CA GLN A 31 -37.62 2.43 41.34
C GLN A 31 -36.93 1.42 42.27
N ALA A 32 -35.60 1.50 42.43
CA ALA A 32 -34.86 0.59 43.28
C ALA A 32 -34.99 1.02 44.76
N ALA A 33 -35.48 0.10 45.60
CA ALA A 33 -35.43 0.29 47.04
C ALA A 33 -33.97 0.16 47.52
N LEU A 34 -33.22 1.28 47.54
CA LEU A 34 -31.78 1.33 47.85
C LEU A 34 -31.41 0.75 49.23
N HIS A 35 -32.37 0.64 50.14
CA HIS A 35 -32.20 0.00 51.45
C HIS A 35 -32.19 -1.54 51.37
N THR A 36 -32.53 -2.13 50.23
CA THR A 36 -32.51 -3.57 50.00
C THR A 36 -31.23 -4.01 49.29
N TRP A 37 -30.78 -5.24 49.55
CA TRP A 37 -29.65 -5.86 48.84
C TRP A 37 -29.86 -5.85 47.31
N GLN A 38 -31.09 -6.09 46.86
CA GLN A 38 -31.46 -6.10 45.44
C GLN A 38 -31.32 -4.71 44.79
N GLY A 39 -31.66 -3.64 45.53
CA GLY A 39 -31.46 -2.27 45.07
C GLY A 39 -29.98 -1.92 44.88
N MET A 40 -29.12 -2.30 45.83
CA MET A 40 -27.67 -2.12 45.71
C MET A 40 -27.09 -2.90 44.53
N LEU A 41 -27.52 -4.15 44.35
CA LEU A 41 -27.11 -4.98 43.22
C LEU A 41 -27.48 -4.33 41.88
N ASN A 42 -28.70 -3.79 41.73
CA ASN A 42 -29.12 -3.11 40.51
C ASN A 42 -28.23 -1.92 40.16
N VAL A 43 -27.88 -1.07 41.14
CA VAL A 43 -26.96 0.07 40.94
C VAL A 43 -25.59 -0.42 40.46
N THR A 44 -25.06 -1.48 41.07
CA THR A 44 -23.77 -2.05 40.66
C THR A 44 -23.80 -2.59 39.23
N LEU A 45 -24.89 -3.22 38.80
CA LEU A 45 -25.03 -3.74 37.43
C LEU A 45 -25.16 -2.61 36.40
N TYR A 46 -25.90 -1.54 36.69
CA TYR A 46 -25.93 -0.36 35.81
C TYR A 46 -24.54 0.28 35.68
N GLY A 47 -23.80 0.40 36.79
CA GLY A 47 -22.43 0.89 36.78
C GLY A 47 -21.49 -0.02 35.98
N LEU A 48 -21.60 -1.35 36.15
CA LEU A 48 -20.82 -2.33 35.40
C LEU A 48 -21.08 -2.20 33.90
N TYR A 49 -22.33 -2.04 33.48
CA TYR A 49 -22.68 -1.84 32.07
C TYR A 49 -22.03 -0.57 31.50
N LEU A 50 -22.03 0.54 32.23
CA LEU A 50 -21.36 1.78 31.79
C LEU A 50 -19.86 1.58 31.64
N VAL A 51 -19.21 0.92 32.60
CA VAL A 51 -17.77 0.62 32.54
C VAL A 51 -17.46 -0.25 31.33
N GLN A 52 -18.25 -1.30 31.07
CA GLN A 52 -18.13 -2.14 29.88
C GLN A 52 -18.28 -1.32 28.59
N PHE A 53 -19.29 -0.45 28.53
CA PHE A 53 -19.53 0.43 27.38
C PHE A 53 -18.34 1.37 27.11
N ILE A 54 -17.84 2.07 28.13
CA ILE A 54 -16.73 3.03 27.98
C ILE A 54 -15.44 2.30 27.58
N LEU A 55 -15.16 1.14 28.17
CA LEU A 55 -13.98 0.33 27.84
C LEU A 55 -14.00 -0.14 26.38
N ILE A 56 -15.19 -0.49 25.87
CA ILE A 56 -15.35 -0.85 24.46
C ILE A 56 -15.29 0.40 23.57
N ALA A 57 -15.95 1.50 23.94
CA ALA A 57 -16.16 2.63 23.05
C ALA A 57 -14.99 3.63 23.01
N THR A 58 -14.07 3.60 23.98
CA THR A 58 -12.91 4.52 24.01
C THR A 58 -11.65 3.89 23.41
N ASP A 59 -11.11 4.57 22.40
CA ASP A 59 -9.97 4.10 21.61
C ASP A 59 -8.62 4.12 22.37
N LYS A 60 -8.54 4.82 23.51
CA LYS A 60 -7.32 4.90 24.33
C LYS A 60 -6.86 3.55 24.94
N VAL A 61 -7.76 2.58 25.08
CA VAL A 61 -7.45 1.21 25.52
C VAL A 61 -7.33 0.25 24.32
N ALA A 62 -7.67 0.70 23.11
CA ALA A 62 -7.85 -0.14 21.92
C ALA A 62 -6.56 -0.69 21.31
N HIS A 63 -5.40 -0.08 21.57
CA HIS A 63 -4.14 -0.57 20.97
C HIS A 63 -3.59 -1.85 21.61
N ASN A 64 -3.99 -2.23 22.84
CA ASN A 64 -3.26 -3.26 23.58
C ASN A 64 -4.00 -4.61 23.77
N ASN A 65 -5.32 -4.70 23.59
CA ASN A 65 -6.00 -6.00 23.80
C ASN A 65 -7.38 -6.17 23.12
N ILE A 66 -7.40 -6.46 21.82
CA ILE A 66 -8.65 -6.70 21.07
C ILE A 66 -9.46 -7.90 21.58
N GLN A 67 -8.78 -8.90 22.18
CA GLN A 67 -9.45 -10.04 22.79
C GLN A 67 -10.27 -9.63 24.01
N LEU A 68 -9.74 -8.74 24.86
CA LEU A 68 -10.45 -8.21 26.02
C LEU A 68 -11.73 -7.49 25.59
N ARG A 69 -11.67 -6.57 24.61
CA ARG A 69 -12.87 -5.86 24.10
C ARG A 69 -13.91 -6.85 23.57
N ARG A 70 -13.48 -7.85 22.80
CA ARG A 70 -14.37 -8.90 22.26
C ARG A 70 -15.06 -9.70 23.36
N ILE A 71 -14.34 -10.07 24.42
CA ILE A 71 -14.92 -10.77 25.59
C ILE A 71 -15.89 -9.84 26.33
N THR A 72 -15.52 -8.58 26.57
CA THR A 72 -16.38 -7.59 27.23
C THR A 72 -17.69 -7.40 26.48
N THR A 73 -17.66 -7.34 25.14
CA THR A 73 -18.87 -7.27 24.31
C THR A 73 -19.76 -8.52 24.42
N LEU A 74 -19.18 -9.71 24.62
CA LEU A 74 -19.95 -10.95 24.84
C LEU A 74 -20.59 -11.03 26.24
N VAL A 75 -19.94 -10.43 27.24
CA VAL A 75 -20.44 -10.43 28.63
C VAL A 75 -21.52 -9.36 28.84
N MET A 76 -21.53 -8.30 28.03
CA MET A 76 -22.45 -7.16 28.18
C MET A 76 -23.94 -7.52 28.12
N PRO A 77 -24.42 -8.47 27.28
CA PRO A 77 -25.82 -8.91 27.35
C PRO A 77 -26.18 -9.62 28.66
N LEU A 78 -25.22 -10.34 29.28
CA LEU A 78 -25.45 -11.04 30.55
C LEU A 78 -25.70 -10.06 31.69
N THR A 79 -25.06 -8.88 31.67
CA THR A 79 -25.32 -7.84 32.69
C THR A 79 -26.72 -7.27 32.56
N VAL A 80 -27.21 -7.05 31.33
CA VAL A 80 -28.59 -6.62 31.06
C VAL A 80 -29.59 -7.72 31.43
N MET A 81 -29.31 -8.99 31.14
CA MET A 81 -30.17 -10.11 31.54
C MET A 81 -30.25 -10.26 33.06
N SER A 82 -29.14 -10.07 33.77
CA SER A 82 -29.11 -10.06 35.23
C SER A 82 -29.98 -8.91 35.80
N LEU A 83 -29.89 -7.71 35.20
CA LEU A 83 -30.78 -6.59 35.55
C LEU A 83 -32.26 -6.91 35.29
N MET A 84 -32.60 -7.67 34.25
CA MET A 84 -34.00 -8.06 33.98
C MET A 84 -34.56 -9.03 35.03
N LEU A 85 -33.70 -9.83 35.66
CA LEU A 85 -34.10 -10.73 36.75
C LEU A 85 -34.35 -9.98 38.06
N THR A 86 -33.61 -8.90 38.31
CA THR A 86 -33.58 -8.21 39.61
C THR A 86 -34.27 -6.85 39.61
N ALA A 87 -34.44 -6.20 38.46
CA ALA A 87 -35.05 -4.89 38.32
C ALA A 87 -36.33 -4.95 37.48
N ASN A 88 -37.43 -4.42 38.02
CA ASN A 88 -38.68 -4.30 37.29
C ASN A 88 -38.69 -3.02 36.44
N ASN A 89 -37.90 -3.00 35.35
CA ASN A 89 -37.79 -1.83 34.48
C ASN A 89 -38.04 -2.20 33.01
N ALA A 90 -39.16 -1.72 32.45
CA ALA A 90 -39.56 -1.97 31.07
C ALA A 90 -38.59 -1.40 30.03
N LEU A 91 -37.72 -0.44 30.40
CA LEU A 91 -36.78 0.22 29.49
C LEU A 91 -35.44 -0.53 29.33
N LEU A 92 -35.19 -1.60 30.10
CA LEU A 92 -33.95 -2.37 30.03
C LEU A 92 -33.55 -2.86 28.62
N PRO A 93 -34.48 -3.28 27.73
CA PRO A 93 -34.12 -3.70 26.38
C PRO A 93 -33.47 -2.61 25.52
N ILE A 94 -33.60 -1.32 25.88
CA ILE A 94 -32.91 -0.21 25.20
C ILE A 94 -31.39 -0.37 25.32
N LEU A 95 -30.89 -0.96 26.41
CA LEU A 95 -29.46 -1.25 26.58
C LEU A 95 -28.96 -2.25 25.52
N PHE A 96 -29.79 -3.21 25.09
CA PHE A 96 -29.42 -4.09 23.98
C PHE A 96 -29.27 -3.33 22.65
N VAL A 97 -29.96 -2.21 22.45
CA VAL A 97 -29.80 -1.36 21.24
C VAL A 97 -28.41 -0.72 21.22
N ILE A 98 -27.95 -0.20 22.36
CA ILE A 98 -26.60 0.35 22.50
C ILE A 98 -25.57 -0.75 22.24
N TRP A 99 -25.73 -1.93 22.84
CA TRP A 99 -24.85 -3.08 22.61
C TRP A 99 -24.83 -3.52 21.14
N ALA A 100 -25.98 -3.55 20.46
CA ALA A 100 -26.08 -3.93 19.05
C ALA A 100 -25.27 -3.01 18.13
N SER A 101 -25.13 -1.72 18.49
CA SER A 101 -24.31 -0.77 17.74
C SER A 101 -22.81 -1.06 17.80
N LEU A 102 -22.34 -1.82 18.80
CA LEU A 102 -20.92 -2.17 19.01
C LEU A 102 -20.50 -3.48 18.32
N LEU A 103 -21.45 -4.34 17.97
CA LEU A 103 -21.20 -5.64 17.35
C LEU A 103 -20.38 -5.60 16.05
N PRO A 104 -20.63 -4.68 15.09
CA PRO A 104 -19.93 -4.67 13.81
C PRO A 104 -18.42 -4.45 13.90
N GLU A 105 -17.92 -3.91 15.01
CA GLU A 105 -16.51 -3.55 15.17
C GLU A 105 -15.61 -4.77 15.41
N PHE A 106 -16.13 -5.81 16.06
CA PHE A 106 -15.34 -6.99 16.47
C PHE A 106 -15.79 -8.32 15.86
N PHE A 107 -17.04 -8.39 15.39
CA PHE A 107 -17.64 -9.64 14.94
C PHE A 107 -17.98 -9.61 13.46
N SER A 108 -17.84 -10.77 12.82
CA SER A 108 -18.33 -10.95 11.45
C SER A 108 -19.86 -10.82 11.39
N ARG A 109 -20.40 -10.49 10.20
CA ARG A 109 -21.85 -10.34 9.99
C ARG A 109 -22.65 -11.56 10.48
N ARG A 110 -22.15 -12.78 10.26
CA ARG A 110 -22.79 -14.02 10.72
C ARG A 110 -22.80 -14.13 12.25
N GLN A 111 -21.67 -13.84 12.90
CA GLN A 111 -21.56 -13.88 14.36
C GLN A 111 -22.44 -12.82 15.03
N ALA A 112 -22.46 -11.59 14.52
CA ALA A 112 -23.30 -10.52 15.06
C ALA A 112 -24.80 -10.87 14.98
N ILE A 113 -25.26 -11.38 13.83
CA ILE A 113 -26.66 -11.83 13.66
C ILE A 113 -26.97 -12.98 14.62
N SER A 114 -26.07 -13.96 14.76
CA SER A 114 -26.28 -15.08 15.68
C SER A 114 -26.42 -14.62 17.14
N GLN A 115 -25.64 -13.62 17.56
CA GLN A 115 -25.71 -13.06 18.90
C GLN A 115 -26.99 -12.25 19.11
N LEU A 116 -27.42 -11.44 18.13
CA LEU A 116 -28.69 -10.70 18.19
C LEU A 116 -29.87 -11.67 18.35
N VAL A 117 -29.91 -12.74 17.55
CA VAL A 117 -30.97 -13.76 17.66
C VAL A 117 -30.92 -14.44 19.02
N LEU A 118 -29.75 -14.90 19.46
CA LEU A 118 -29.58 -15.58 20.74
C LEU A 118 -30.04 -14.71 21.92
N VAL A 119 -29.63 -13.44 21.97
CA VAL A 119 -29.99 -12.50 23.04
C VAL A 119 -31.49 -12.27 23.09
N ASN A 120 -32.16 -12.12 21.94
CA ASN A 120 -33.61 -11.91 21.90
C ASN A 120 -34.40 -13.19 22.24
N VAL A 121 -33.91 -14.38 21.87
CA VAL A 121 -34.51 -15.66 22.29
C VAL A 121 -34.42 -15.82 23.80
N VAL A 122 -33.26 -15.56 24.40
CA VAL A 122 -33.10 -15.63 25.86
C VAL A 122 -33.96 -14.58 26.55
N TYR A 123 -34.03 -13.36 26.02
CA TYR A 123 -34.93 -12.32 26.53
C TYR A 123 -36.41 -12.75 26.51
N TYR A 124 -36.87 -13.37 25.42
CA TYR A 124 -38.22 -13.92 25.33
C TYR A 124 -38.49 -15.00 26.38
N LEU A 125 -37.56 -15.96 26.54
CA LEU A 125 -37.69 -17.03 27.54
C LEU A 125 -37.73 -16.48 28.97
N LEU A 126 -36.91 -15.47 29.28
CA LEU A 126 -36.93 -14.79 30.58
C LEU A 126 -38.28 -14.11 30.85
N GLN A 127 -38.85 -13.44 29.84
CA GLN A 127 -40.15 -12.78 29.98
C GLN A 127 -41.29 -13.78 30.20
N GLN A 128 -41.28 -14.89 29.46
CA GLN A 128 -42.25 -15.98 29.62
C GLN A 128 -42.20 -16.58 31.03
N TRP A 129 -41.00 -16.76 31.58
CA TRP A 129 -40.82 -17.30 32.91
C TRP A 129 -41.32 -16.37 34.02
N GLN A 130 -41.11 -15.05 33.91
CA GLN A 130 -41.49 -14.09 34.93
C GLN A 130 -42.99 -13.75 34.93
N LEU A 131 -43.58 -13.47 33.77
CA LEU A 131 -44.87 -12.75 33.73
C LEU A 131 -46.11 -13.65 33.58
N HIS A 132 -45.99 -14.93 33.18
CA HIS A 132 -47.09 -15.90 32.96
C HIS A 132 -48.31 -15.42 32.11
N GLU A 133 -48.40 -14.15 31.73
CA GLU A 133 -49.34 -13.57 30.78
C GLU A 133 -48.86 -13.79 29.34
N GLN A 134 -49.80 -13.69 28.38
CA GLN A 134 -49.45 -13.69 26.96
C GLN A 134 -48.42 -12.59 26.68
N SER A 135 -47.16 -13.02 26.54
CA SER A 135 -46.01 -12.17 26.28
C SER A 135 -46.31 -11.11 25.23
N ASN A 136 -45.90 -9.87 25.50
CA ASN A 136 -45.87 -8.79 24.52
C ASN A 136 -44.76 -9.05 23.48
N VAL A 137 -44.93 -10.09 22.65
CA VAL A 137 -44.06 -10.42 21.50
C VAL A 137 -43.84 -9.18 20.64
N PHE A 138 -44.85 -8.32 20.56
CA PHE A 138 -44.78 -7.03 19.89
C PHE A 138 -43.66 -6.12 20.42
N ASN A 139 -43.48 -6.01 21.74
CA ASN A 139 -42.40 -5.19 22.32
C ASN A 139 -41.02 -5.76 21.98
N ILE A 140 -40.87 -7.09 22.00
CA ILE A 140 -39.61 -7.75 21.62
C ILE A 140 -39.28 -7.46 20.15
N LEU A 141 -40.28 -7.52 19.26
CA LEU A 141 -40.10 -7.20 17.84
C LEU A 141 -39.73 -5.74 17.62
N ILE A 142 -40.30 -4.80 18.39
CA ILE A 142 -39.91 -3.37 18.34
C ILE A 142 -38.42 -3.23 18.71
N TYR A 143 -38.00 -3.81 19.83
CA TYR A 143 -36.60 -3.72 20.27
C TYR A 143 -35.64 -4.42 19.31
N LEU A 144 -36.03 -5.57 18.75
CA LEU A 144 -35.26 -6.25 17.71
C LEU A 144 -35.10 -5.36 16.46
N GLY A 145 -36.16 -4.66 16.06
CA GLY A 145 -36.12 -3.66 14.98
C GLY A 145 -35.13 -2.54 15.26
N PHE A 146 -35.16 -1.95 16.45
CA PHE A 146 -34.19 -0.92 16.86
C PHE A 146 -32.76 -1.44 16.95
N GLN A 147 -32.55 -2.67 17.42
CA GLN A 147 -31.23 -3.31 17.46
C GLN A 147 -30.69 -3.53 16.04
N PHE A 148 -31.52 -4.01 15.11
CA PHE A 148 -31.11 -4.20 13.72
C PHE A 148 -30.80 -2.86 13.05
N PHE A 149 -31.59 -1.82 13.33
CA PHE A 149 -31.32 -0.47 12.86
C PHE A 149 -29.99 0.07 13.40
N ALA A 150 -29.73 -0.05 14.69
CA ALA A 150 -28.47 0.36 15.32
C ALA A 150 -27.26 -0.41 14.75
N TYR A 151 -27.41 -1.73 14.57
CA TYR A 151 -26.40 -2.58 13.93
C TYR A 151 -26.12 -2.14 12.49
N SER A 152 -27.16 -1.95 11.68
CA SER A 152 -27.04 -1.58 10.26
C SER A 152 -26.42 -0.20 10.08
N SER A 153 -26.83 0.78 10.90
CA SER A 153 -26.26 2.13 10.89
C SER A 153 -24.76 2.11 11.24
N SER A 154 -24.38 1.36 12.27
CA SER A 154 -22.97 1.18 12.66
C SER A 154 -22.17 0.46 11.57
N GLN A 155 -22.73 -0.58 10.96
CA GLN A 155 -22.08 -1.30 9.85
C GLN A 155 -21.86 -0.38 8.63
N ALA A 156 -22.86 0.41 8.25
CA ALA A 156 -22.75 1.36 7.14
C ALA A 156 -21.63 2.38 7.41
N ARG A 157 -21.54 2.92 8.64
CA ARG A 157 -20.46 3.83 9.06
C ARG A 157 -19.08 3.20 8.91
N LEU A 158 -18.90 1.96 9.38
CA LEU A 158 -17.61 1.26 9.27
C LEU A 158 -17.24 0.96 7.82
N SER A 159 -18.22 0.60 6.99
CA SER A 159 -18.01 0.37 5.55
C SER A 159 -17.57 1.65 4.85
N GLU A 160 -18.19 2.78 5.18
CA GLU A 160 -17.85 4.08 4.63
C GLU A 160 -16.44 4.51 5.04
N ARG A 161 -16.08 4.39 6.33
CA ARG A 161 -14.72 4.66 6.82
C ARG A 161 -13.68 3.85 6.06
N LYS A 162 -13.91 2.54 5.86
CA LYS A 162 -13.02 1.66 5.09
C LYS A 162 -12.91 2.09 3.62
N SER A 163 -14.02 2.43 2.98
CA SER A 163 -14.03 2.86 1.58
C SER A 163 -13.25 4.16 1.39
N ARG A 164 -13.39 5.12 2.30
CA ARG A 164 -12.67 6.40 2.25
C ARG A 164 -11.15 6.20 2.35
N LEU A 165 -10.70 5.36 3.29
CA LEU A 165 -9.28 5.04 3.43
C LEU A 165 -8.71 4.39 2.17
N ILE A 166 -9.44 3.45 1.56
CA ILE A 166 -9.02 2.81 0.30
C ILE A 166 -8.96 3.84 -0.82
N GLN A 167 -9.95 4.74 -0.93
CA GLN A 167 -9.94 5.81 -1.93
C GLN A 167 -8.77 6.77 -1.77
N GLU A 168 -8.43 7.16 -0.54
CA GLU A 168 -7.26 8.00 -0.26
C GLU A 168 -5.95 7.32 -0.66
N GLN A 169 -5.80 6.04 -0.32
CA GLN A 169 -4.63 5.24 -0.72
C GLN A 169 -4.51 5.12 -2.24
N LEU A 170 -5.62 4.83 -2.94
CA LEU A 170 -5.63 4.74 -4.40
C LEU A 170 -5.31 6.09 -5.06
N ASN A 171 -5.83 7.19 -4.52
CA ASN A 171 -5.55 8.53 -5.04
C ASN A 171 -4.06 8.89 -4.88
N GLN A 172 -3.46 8.60 -3.73
CA GLN A 172 -2.02 8.80 -3.52
C GLN A 172 -1.17 7.98 -4.49
N GLN A 173 -1.53 6.71 -4.71
CA GLN A 173 -0.84 5.85 -5.69
C GLN A 173 -0.96 6.40 -7.12
N LEU A 174 -2.15 6.90 -7.48
CA LEU A 174 -2.41 7.48 -8.79
C LEU A 174 -1.59 8.76 -9.02
N ILE A 175 -1.53 9.65 -8.03
CA ILE A 175 -0.71 10.87 -8.08
C ILE A 175 0.77 10.50 -8.24
N ALA A 176 1.28 9.55 -7.45
CA ALA A 176 2.67 9.11 -7.54
C ALA A 176 2.99 8.51 -8.92
N THR A 177 2.11 7.67 -9.46
CA THR A 177 2.28 7.05 -10.77
C THR A 177 2.27 8.08 -11.89
N ARG A 178 1.36 9.07 -11.84
CA ARG A 178 1.31 10.15 -12.83
C ARG A 178 2.58 10.99 -12.83
N ALA A 179 3.12 11.32 -11.66
CA ALA A 179 4.37 12.05 -11.57
C ALA A 179 5.54 11.30 -12.23
N LEU A 180 5.64 9.98 -11.98
CA LEU A 180 6.66 9.13 -12.59
C LEU A 180 6.51 9.05 -14.12
N LEU A 181 5.28 8.87 -14.62
CA LEU A 181 5.01 8.83 -16.06
C LEU A 181 5.31 10.16 -16.74
N SER A 182 4.95 11.28 -16.12
CA SER A 182 5.25 12.62 -16.65
C SER A 182 6.76 12.83 -16.77
N GLN A 183 7.51 12.51 -15.72
CA GLN A 183 8.96 12.65 -15.71
C GLN A 183 9.62 11.74 -16.76
N ALA A 184 9.16 10.49 -16.88
CA ALA A 184 9.66 9.56 -17.90
C ALA A 184 9.36 10.06 -19.32
N SER A 185 8.14 10.57 -19.56
CA SER A 185 7.76 11.13 -20.86
C SER A 185 8.58 12.36 -21.23
N GLU A 186 8.79 13.29 -20.29
CA GLU A 186 9.64 14.47 -20.51
C GLU A 186 11.08 14.08 -20.83
N GLN A 187 11.63 13.08 -20.12
CA GLN A 187 12.98 12.61 -20.36
C GLN A 187 13.12 11.88 -21.71
N GLN A 188 12.14 11.06 -22.07
CA GLN A 188 12.09 10.42 -23.38
C GLN A 188 12.03 11.45 -24.52
N GLU A 189 11.22 12.50 -24.36
CA GLU A 189 11.12 13.56 -25.36
C GLU A 189 12.43 14.36 -25.49
N ARG A 190 13.09 14.66 -24.36
CA ARG A 190 14.42 15.31 -24.37
C ARG A 190 15.47 14.45 -25.09
N LEU A 191 15.47 13.13 -24.88
CA LEU A 191 16.37 12.20 -25.57
C LEU A 191 16.07 12.12 -27.07
N ARG A 192 14.79 12.10 -27.46
CA ARG A 192 14.35 12.14 -28.86
C ARG A 192 14.87 13.41 -29.54
N ILE A 193 14.64 14.58 -28.94
CA ILE A 193 15.12 15.86 -29.46
C ILE A 193 16.66 15.86 -29.61
N SER A 194 17.40 15.32 -28.63
CA SER A 194 18.86 15.21 -28.70
C SER A 194 19.33 14.41 -29.92
N ARG A 195 18.66 13.28 -30.18
CA ARG A 195 18.95 12.39 -31.31
C ARG A 195 18.61 13.06 -32.64
N ASP A 196 17.42 13.63 -32.77
CA ASP A 196 16.99 14.34 -33.98
C ASP A 196 17.92 15.53 -34.31
N LEU A 197 18.36 16.27 -33.29
CA LEU A 197 19.36 17.34 -33.46
C LEU A 197 20.70 16.81 -33.97
N HIS A 198 21.18 15.67 -33.44
CA HIS A 198 22.44 15.08 -33.87
C HIS A 198 22.38 14.55 -35.31
N ASP A 199 21.32 13.82 -35.64
CA ASP A 199 21.20 13.15 -36.93
C ASP A 199 20.94 14.17 -38.04
N ILE A 200 20.01 15.11 -37.84
CA ILE A 200 19.66 16.08 -38.88
C ILE A 200 20.72 17.17 -39.01
N LEU A 201 21.02 17.89 -37.92
CA LEU A 201 21.91 19.05 -38.00
C LEU A 201 23.38 18.63 -38.07
N GLY A 202 23.76 17.54 -37.38
CA GLY A 202 25.14 17.04 -37.42
C GLY A 202 25.55 16.56 -38.81
N HIS A 203 24.70 15.81 -39.51
CA HIS A 203 25.00 15.38 -40.87
C HIS A 203 24.98 16.55 -41.87
N GLN A 204 24.00 17.46 -41.78
CA GLN A 204 23.93 18.63 -42.66
C GLN A 204 25.13 19.57 -42.52
N LEU A 205 25.57 19.88 -41.29
CA LEU A 205 26.74 20.72 -41.05
C LEU A 205 28.06 20.05 -41.45
N THR A 206 28.15 18.72 -41.33
CA THR A 206 29.31 17.96 -41.81
C THR A 206 29.39 18.01 -43.34
N ALA A 207 28.26 17.81 -44.02
CA ALA A 207 28.18 17.94 -45.48
C ALA A 207 28.52 19.37 -45.95
N LEU A 208 27.96 20.39 -45.29
CA LEU A 208 28.26 21.80 -45.57
C LEU A 208 29.75 22.12 -45.36
N SER A 209 30.36 21.63 -44.28
CA SER A 209 31.80 21.81 -44.02
C SER A 209 32.67 21.18 -45.11
N LEU A 210 32.32 19.98 -45.58
CA LEU A 210 33.00 19.32 -46.69
C LEU A 210 32.86 20.11 -48.01
N GLN A 211 31.67 20.64 -48.28
CA GLN A 211 31.42 21.42 -49.50
C GLN A 211 32.20 22.75 -49.49
N LEU A 212 32.28 23.40 -48.32
CA LEU A 212 33.08 24.61 -48.12
C LEU A 212 34.60 24.31 -48.14
N GLU A 213 35.04 23.12 -47.71
CA GLU A 213 36.43 22.67 -47.85
C GLU A 213 36.82 22.59 -49.34
N VAL A 214 36.00 21.94 -50.16
CA VAL A 214 36.24 21.85 -51.61
C VAL A 214 36.25 23.25 -52.25
N LEU A 215 35.26 24.08 -51.93
CA LEU A 215 35.19 25.46 -52.44
C LEU A 215 36.40 26.30 -52.04
N SER A 216 36.99 26.07 -50.87
CA SER A 216 38.19 26.81 -50.43
C SER A 216 39.43 26.55 -51.31
N HIS A 217 39.46 25.42 -52.04
CA HIS A 217 40.51 25.08 -52.99
C HIS A 217 40.24 25.55 -54.43
N THR A 218 38.97 25.69 -54.82
CA THR A 218 38.56 26.03 -56.20
C THR A 218 38.08 27.47 -56.38
N ALA A 219 37.82 28.21 -55.30
CA ALA A 219 37.32 29.59 -55.38
C ALA A 219 38.38 30.60 -55.84
N PRO A 220 37.98 31.66 -56.58
CA PRO A 220 38.84 32.80 -56.91
C PRO A 220 39.44 33.46 -55.66
N GLU A 221 40.67 33.99 -55.78
CA GLU A 221 41.41 34.65 -54.68
C GLU A 221 40.56 35.65 -53.89
N GLU A 222 39.73 36.43 -54.58
CA GLU A 222 38.88 37.49 -54.01
C GLU A 222 37.76 36.94 -53.10
N LEU A 223 37.29 35.70 -53.33
CA LEU A 223 36.19 35.07 -52.59
C LEU A 223 36.68 34.09 -51.52
N LYS A 224 37.95 33.66 -51.56
CA LYS A 224 38.57 32.79 -50.53
C LYS A 224 38.35 33.28 -49.09
N PRO A 225 38.43 34.59 -48.76
CA PRO A 225 38.18 35.06 -47.38
C PRO A 225 36.77 34.74 -46.89
N GLN A 226 35.75 34.94 -47.74
CA GLN A 226 34.34 34.72 -47.41
C GLN A 226 34.02 33.22 -47.28
N VAL A 227 34.61 32.39 -48.14
CA VAL A 227 34.48 30.92 -48.06
C VAL A 227 35.12 30.39 -46.77
N ASN A 228 36.31 30.87 -46.41
CA ASN A 228 36.98 30.48 -45.18
C ASN A 228 36.22 30.93 -43.93
N GLN A 229 35.63 32.13 -43.93
CA GLN A 229 34.79 32.60 -42.84
C GLN A 229 33.52 31.73 -42.67
N SER A 230 32.85 31.39 -43.78
CA SER A 230 31.67 30.51 -43.76
C SER A 230 32.01 29.11 -43.25
N LYS A 231 33.18 28.59 -43.62
CA LYS A 231 33.71 27.31 -43.17
C LYS A 231 33.99 27.30 -41.66
N SER A 232 34.59 28.36 -41.13
CA SER A 232 34.80 28.51 -39.68
C SER A 232 33.48 28.57 -38.93
N LEU A 233 32.50 29.32 -39.42
CA LEU A 233 31.14 29.37 -38.85
C LEU A 233 30.46 27.99 -38.83
N ALA A 234 30.56 27.23 -39.92
CA ALA A 234 30.00 25.87 -39.97
C ALA A 234 30.67 24.93 -38.96
N LYS A 235 31.99 25.05 -38.75
CA LYS A 235 32.72 24.29 -37.72
C LYS A 235 32.32 24.68 -36.30
N GLU A 236 32.22 25.98 -36.01
CA GLU A 236 31.77 26.48 -34.70
C GLU A 236 30.33 26.04 -34.36
N LEU A 237 29.42 26.06 -35.34
CA LEU A 237 28.06 25.55 -35.18
C LEU A 237 28.04 24.04 -34.91
N LEU A 238 28.87 23.27 -35.61
CA LEU A 238 29.00 21.83 -35.39
C LEU A 238 29.56 21.51 -33.99
N GLU A 239 30.54 22.28 -33.52
CA GLU A 239 31.08 22.15 -32.16
C GLU A 239 30.05 22.55 -31.10
N SER A 240 29.29 23.62 -31.33
CA SER A 240 28.22 24.06 -30.45
C SER A 240 27.11 23.02 -30.31
N ILE A 241 26.65 22.42 -31.42
CA ILE A 241 25.66 21.32 -31.40
C ILE A 241 26.24 20.10 -30.71
N ARG A 242 27.50 19.72 -30.99
CA ARG A 242 28.17 18.62 -30.29
C ARG A 242 28.29 18.89 -28.80
N ALA A 243 28.52 20.13 -28.38
CA ALA A 243 28.57 20.52 -26.98
C ALA A 243 27.19 20.42 -26.31
N VAL A 244 26.10 20.82 -26.99
CA VAL A 244 24.73 20.67 -26.49
C VAL A 244 24.32 19.20 -26.37
N VAL A 245 24.60 18.39 -27.41
CA VAL A 245 24.36 16.94 -27.40
C VAL A 245 25.25 16.25 -26.37
N ARG A 246 26.50 16.67 -26.19
CA ARG A 246 27.39 16.16 -25.14
C ARG A 246 26.95 16.59 -23.76
N ALA A 247 26.49 17.81 -23.53
CA ALA A 247 25.95 18.23 -22.24
C ALA A 247 24.70 17.43 -21.87
N GLN A 248 23.86 17.11 -22.86
CA GLN A 248 22.76 16.16 -22.69
C GLN A 248 23.25 14.72 -22.49
N ARG A 249 24.30 14.27 -23.19
CA ARG A 249 24.89 12.92 -23.02
C ARG A 249 25.73 12.75 -21.74
N VAL A 250 26.31 13.81 -21.19
CA VAL A 250 27.09 13.82 -19.93
C VAL A 250 26.14 13.85 -18.72
N GLN A 251 24.92 14.38 -18.88
CA GLN A 251 23.79 14.03 -17.99
C GLN A 251 23.27 12.60 -18.20
N VAL A 252 23.75 11.88 -19.23
CA VAL A 252 23.37 10.51 -19.61
C VAL A 252 24.60 9.57 -19.53
N GLY A 253 25.48 9.80 -18.56
CA GLY A 253 25.90 8.66 -17.75
C GLY A 253 24.74 8.42 -16.80
N LEU A 254 23.76 7.59 -17.21
CA LEU A 254 22.56 7.42 -16.40
C LEU A 254 22.93 6.59 -15.18
N ASP A 255 23.20 7.32 -14.10
CA ASP A 255 23.53 6.76 -12.81
C ASP A 255 22.25 6.21 -12.17
N LEU A 256 22.34 4.96 -11.74
CA LEU A 256 21.26 4.30 -11.02
C LEU A 256 21.13 4.88 -9.60
N VAL A 257 22.19 5.47 -9.04
CA VAL A 257 22.22 5.89 -7.64
C VAL A 257 21.27 7.06 -7.34
N PRO A 258 21.29 8.21 -8.05
CA PRO A 258 20.45 9.36 -7.68
C PRO A 258 18.94 9.07 -7.71
N PRO A 259 18.37 8.37 -8.71
CA PRO A 259 16.96 7.97 -8.70
C PRO A 259 16.61 7.02 -7.55
N LEU A 260 17.53 6.11 -7.17
CA LEU A 260 17.33 5.18 -6.07
C LEU A 260 17.42 5.88 -4.71
N GLU A 261 18.33 6.84 -4.54
CA GLU A 261 18.39 7.69 -3.35
C GLU A 261 17.12 8.54 -3.19
N ALA A 262 16.62 9.13 -4.29
CA ALA A 262 15.34 9.83 -4.30
C ALA A 262 14.18 8.92 -3.88
N LEU A 263 14.20 7.63 -4.25
CA LEU A 263 13.24 6.64 -3.78
C LEU A 263 13.39 6.36 -2.28
N MET A 264 14.62 6.27 -1.76
CA MET A 264 14.89 6.07 -0.33
C MET A 264 14.38 7.22 0.54
N THR A 265 14.34 8.46 0.06
CA THR A 265 13.74 9.58 0.82
C THR A 265 12.27 9.37 1.19
N ARG A 266 11.56 8.51 0.44
CA ARG A 266 10.16 8.13 0.71
C ARG A 266 10.02 6.93 1.66
N LEU A 267 11.15 6.30 2.02
CA LEU A 267 11.26 5.11 2.86
C LEU A 267 12.22 5.38 4.03
N PRO A 268 11.85 6.23 5.02
CA PRO A 268 12.79 6.73 6.03
C PRO A 268 13.38 5.66 6.97
N ASN A 269 12.77 4.48 7.03
CA ASN A 269 13.21 3.36 7.86
C ASN A 269 14.05 2.31 7.09
N VAL A 270 14.41 2.59 5.83
CA VAL A 270 15.14 1.67 4.96
C VAL A 270 16.44 2.33 4.50
N THR A 271 17.56 1.65 4.65
CA THR A 271 18.86 2.13 4.16
C THR A 271 19.29 1.36 2.92
N LEU A 272 19.81 2.07 1.92
CA LEU A 272 20.39 1.50 0.70
C LEU A 272 21.88 1.83 0.63
N ASN A 273 22.73 0.81 0.53
CA ASN A 273 24.17 0.97 0.34
C ASN A 273 24.58 0.53 -1.08
N CYS A 274 25.09 1.46 -1.88
CA CYS A 274 25.51 1.23 -3.25
C CYS A 274 27.04 1.04 -3.32
N LYS A 275 27.51 -0.09 -3.88
CA LYS A 275 28.95 -0.38 -4.03
C LYS A 275 29.35 -0.64 -5.48
N GLY A 276 30.40 0.03 -5.94
CA GLY A 276 30.98 -0.20 -7.27
C GLY A 276 30.11 0.26 -8.44
N MET A 277 29.16 1.16 -8.19
CA MET A 277 28.26 1.67 -9.22
C MET A 277 29.02 2.48 -10.27
N LYS A 278 28.70 2.25 -11.54
CA LYS A 278 29.23 2.98 -12.68
C LYS A 278 28.10 3.51 -13.54
N PRO A 279 28.27 4.67 -14.20
CA PRO A 279 27.28 5.17 -15.14
C PRO A 279 27.11 4.22 -16.32
N LEU A 280 25.87 3.98 -16.71
CA LEU A 280 25.53 3.17 -17.88
C LEU A 280 25.45 4.05 -19.14
N GLN A 281 25.86 3.47 -20.28
CA GLN A 281 25.89 4.18 -21.57
C GLN A 281 24.55 4.14 -22.33
N SER A 282 23.64 3.22 -21.98
CA SER A 282 22.35 3.03 -22.65
C SER A 282 21.19 3.49 -21.77
N ALA A 283 20.38 4.43 -22.28
CA ALA A 283 19.24 4.96 -21.56
C ALA A 283 18.08 3.97 -21.38
N GLU A 284 17.83 3.17 -22.40
CA GLU A 284 16.82 2.12 -22.38
C GLU A 284 17.21 1.05 -21.35
N LEU A 285 18.50 0.72 -21.27
CA LEU A 285 19.03 -0.22 -20.28
C LEU A 285 18.90 0.33 -18.86
N THR A 286 19.28 1.59 -18.63
CA THR A 286 19.13 2.21 -17.30
C THR A 286 17.68 2.28 -16.88
N GLN A 287 16.75 2.64 -17.76
CA GLN A 287 15.33 2.68 -17.44
C GLN A 287 14.78 1.29 -17.09
N ALA A 288 15.16 0.27 -17.87
CA ALA A 288 14.80 -1.12 -17.57
C ALA A 288 15.34 -1.57 -16.20
N LEU A 289 16.61 -1.29 -15.92
CA LEU A 289 17.25 -1.60 -14.65
C LEU A 289 16.63 -0.84 -13.48
N LEU A 290 16.29 0.44 -13.62
CA LEU A 290 15.60 1.22 -12.58
C LEU A 290 14.25 0.61 -12.23
N LEU A 291 13.48 0.18 -13.22
CA LEU A 291 12.16 -0.42 -13.00
C LEU A 291 12.28 -1.78 -12.31
N VAL A 292 13.27 -2.59 -12.70
CA VAL A 292 13.56 -3.88 -12.05
C VAL A 292 14.05 -3.67 -10.61
N LEU A 293 14.95 -2.72 -10.37
CA LEU A 293 15.44 -2.39 -9.03
C LEU A 293 14.34 -1.81 -8.14
N HIS A 294 13.45 -0.97 -8.68
CA HIS A 294 12.30 -0.43 -7.96
C HIS A 294 11.37 -1.55 -7.46
N GLU A 295 11.05 -2.49 -8.34
CA GLU A 295 10.22 -3.65 -8.00
C GLU A 295 10.95 -4.57 -7.00
N GLY A 296 12.26 -4.79 -7.18
CA GLY A 296 13.11 -5.53 -6.23
C GLY A 296 13.11 -4.92 -4.82
N ILE A 297 13.32 -3.60 -4.71
CA ILE A 297 13.29 -2.84 -3.46
C ILE A 297 11.89 -2.90 -2.83
N SER A 298 10.84 -2.70 -3.63
CA SER A 298 9.45 -2.78 -3.16
C SER A 298 9.16 -4.17 -2.57
N ASN A 299 9.61 -5.23 -3.23
CA ASN A 299 9.44 -6.60 -2.78
C ASN A 299 10.23 -6.87 -1.48
N ALA A 300 11.47 -6.40 -1.36
CA ALA A 300 12.25 -6.53 -0.14
C ALA A 300 11.59 -5.84 1.07
N VAL A 301 11.05 -4.63 0.87
CA VAL A 301 10.39 -3.87 1.95
C VAL A 301 9.02 -4.47 2.29
N ARG A 302 8.19 -4.78 1.30
CA ARG A 302 6.80 -5.22 1.52
C ARG A 302 6.70 -6.67 1.96
N HIS A 303 7.45 -7.55 1.33
CA HIS A 303 7.39 -8.99 1.55
C HIS A 303 8.51 -9.47 2.48
N GLY A 304 9.73 -8.98 2.27
CA GLY A 304 10.88 -9.31 3.12
C GLY A 304 10.86 -8.60 4.48
N LYS A 305 10.13 -7.49 4.62
CA LYS A 305 10.21 -6.56 5.77
C LYS A 305 11.66 -6.11 6.05
N ALA A 306 12.46 -6.00 5.00
CA ALA A 306 13.85 -5.57 5.08
C ALA A 306 13.94 -4.08 5.46
N ASN A 307 14.97 -3.74 6.23
CA ASN A 307 15.32 -2.36 6.56
C ASN A 307 16.74 -1.98 6.09
N GLN A 308 17.52 -2.94 5.59
CA GLN A 308 18.83 -2.70 4.99
C GLN A 308 18.92 -3.41 3.64
N LEU A 309 19.33 -2.65 2.64
CA LEU A 309 19.49 -3.08 1.25
C LEU A 309 20.92 -2.78 0.80
N GLN A 310 21.52 -3.70 0.06
CA GLN A 310 22.83 -3.51 -0.55
C GLN A 310 22.72 -3.73 -2.05
N LEU A 311 23.06 -2.71 -2.82
CA LEU A 311 23.17 -2.79 -4.28
C LEU A 311 24.66 -2.82 -4.65
N SER A 312 25.05 -3.77 -5.48
CA SER A 312 26.40 -3.81 -6.04
C SER A 312 26.38 -4.06 -7.55
N MET A 313 27.34 -3.45 -8.22
CA MET A 313 27.53 -3.56 -9.67
C MET A 313 28.94 -4.10 -9.94
N GLN A 314 29.02 -5.15 -10.73
CA GLN A 314 30.27 -5.70 -11.24
C GLN A 314 30.24 -5.67 -12.76
N ASP A 315 31.20 -4.96 -13.31
CA ASP A 315 31.33 -4.74 -14.75
C ASP A 315 32.61 -5.45 -15.21
N SER A 316 32.43 -6.56 -15.93
CA SER A 316 33.50 -7.38 -16.50
C SER A 316 33.45 -7.32 -18.03
N GLN A 317 34.56 -7.60 -18.71
CA GLN A 317 34.64 -7.62 -20.18
C GLN A 317 33.62 -8.56 -20.85
N SER A 318 33.05 -9.52 -20.11
CA SER A 318 32.10 -10.52 -20.62
C SER A 318 30.65 -10.29 -20.20
N ALA A 319 30.39 -9.59 -19.10
CA ALA A 319 29.03 -9.39 -18.58
C ALA A 319 28.97 -8.26 -17.55
N LEU A 320 27.81 -7.60 -17.50
CA LEU A 320 27.41 -6.70 -16.44
C LEU A 320 26.52 -7.47 -15.43
N VAL A 321 26.91 -7.46 -14.16
CA VAL A 321 26.17 -8.13 -13.08
C VAL A 321 25.75 -7.09 -12.03
N LEU A 322 24.45 -7.02 -11.76
CA LEU A 322 23.88 -6.22 -10.68
C LEU A 322 23.29 -7.15 -9.61
N GLN A 323 23.63 -6.90 -8.36
CA GLN A 323 23.15 -7.69 -7.22
C GLN A 323 22.51 -6.78 -6.18
N LEU A 324 21.23 -7.03 -5.91
CA LEU A 324 20.47 -6.39 -4.85
C LEU A 324 20.22 -7.42 -3.73
N SER A 325 20.81 -7.20 -2.56
CA SER A 325 20.66 -8.06 -1.39
C SER A 325 19.88 -7.34 -0.29
N ASP A 326 19.03 -8.07 0.42
CA ASP A 326 18.25 -7.55 1.56
C ASP A 326 18.50 -8.37 2.83
N ASN A 327 18.15 -7.78 3.98
CA ASN A 327 18.24 -8.41 5.30
C ASN A 327 16.88 -8.90 5.86
N GLY A 328 15.89 -9.11 4.99
CA GLY A 328 14.54 -9.48 5.35
C GLY A 328 14.38 -10.94 5.79
N MET A 329 13.14 -11.40 5.89
CA MET A 329 12.79 -12.75 6.39
C MET A 329 13.14 -13.90 5.43
N GLY A 330 13.70 -13.63 4.25
CA GLY A 330 14.03 -14.63 3.23
C GLY A 330 12.82 -15.22 2.51
N LEU A 331 13.07 -16.17 1.59
CA LEU A 331 12.02 -16.95 0.92
C LEU A 331 11.53 -18.07 1.86
N THR A 332 10.22 -18.11 2.13
CA THR A 332 9.61 -19.25 2.84
C THR A 332 9.84 -20.54 2.04
N ARG A 333 10.23 -21.63 2.73
CA ARG A 333 10.74 -22.91 2.18
C ARG A 333 9.90 -23.60 1.08
N GLY A 334 8.72 -23.09 0.71
CA GLY A 334 7.92 -23.55 -0.43
C GLY A 334 8.21 -22.87 -1.78
N ALA A 335 8.84 -21.69 -1.79
CA ALA A 335 9.09 -20.91 -3.01
C ALA A 335 10.48 -21.14 -3.65
N ALA A 336 11.42 -21.71 -2.91
CA ALA A 336 12.84 -21.76 -3.29
C ALA A 336 13.21 -22.86 -4.30
N ARG A 337 12.30 -23.79 -4.63
CA ARG A 337 12.64 -24.92 -5.53
C ARG A 337 12.58 -24.61 -7.03
N ASN A 338 11.92 -23.53 -7.46
CA ASN A 338 11.61 -23.28 -8.88
C ASN A 338 11.87 -21.83 -9.32
N ALA A 339 13.04 -21.24 -9.07
CA ALA A 339 13.34 -19.86 -9.52
C ALA A 339 14.64 -19.71 -10.33
N SER A 340 15.16 -20.78 -10.93
CA SER A 340 16.18 -20.67 -11.98
C SER A 340 15.53 -20.75 -13.36
N ALA A 341 15.42 -19.62 -14.05
CA ALA A 341 15.08 -19.60 -15.46
C ALA A 341 16.32 -19.99 -16.30
N LYS A 342 16.51 -21.28 -16.57
CA LYS A 342 17.44 -21.75 -17.60
C LYS A 342 16.68 -22.31 -18.79
N SER A 343 16.86 -21.66 -19.93
CA SER A 343 16.45 -22.14 -21.26
C SER A 343 17.28 -23.36 -21.66
N GLY A 344 16.63 -24.38 -22.20
CA GLY A 344 17.25 -25.59 -22.76
C GLY A 344 16.24 -26.38 -23.59
N THR A 345 16.52 -26.49 -24.89
CA THR A 345 15.69 -27.07 -25.96
C THR A 345 15.43 -28.57 -25.82
N GLY A 346 14.19 -29.00 -26.05
CA GLY A 346 13.77 -30.40 -26.17
C GLY A 346 12.36 -30.53 -26.76
N LEU A 347 12.27 -31.22 -27.90
CA LEU A 347 11.07 -31.45 -28.70
C LEU A 347 10.05 -32.40 -28.03
N ASN A 348 8.78 -32.23 -28.43
CA ASN A 348 7.62 -33.13 -28.33
C ASN A 348 6.94 -33.31 -26.96
N GLY A 349 5.67 -32.88 -26.91
CA GLY A 349 4.72 -33.29 -25.87
C GLY A 349 3.58 -32.29 -25.69
N THR A 350 2.47 -32.52 -26.38
CA THR A 350 1.17 -31.91 -26.11
C THR A 350 0.80 -32.11 -24.63
N GLY A 351 0.91 -31.05 -23.83
CA GLY A 351 0.54 -31.06 -22.42
C GLY A 351 0.39 -29.63 -21.93
N GLN A 352 -0.78 -29.31 -21.39
CA GLN A 352 -1.15 -28.02 -20.81
C GLN A 352 -0.02 -27.40 -19.99
N PHE A 353 0.39 -26.19 -20.37
CA PHE A 353 1.26 -25.36 -19.56
C PHE A 353 0.51 -24.94 -18.29
N GLY A 354 0.70 -25.73 -17.23
CA GLY A 354 0.32 -25.38 -15.88
C GLY A 354 1.15 -24.20 -15.40
N THR A 355 0.50 -23.05 -15.32
CA THR A 355 0.97 -21.84 -14.63
C THR A 355 1.21 -22.14 -13.15
N GLY A 356 2.41 -22.63 -12.83
CA GLY A 356 2.92 -22.63 -11.47
C GLY A 356 3.22 -21.19 -11.05
N GLN A 357 2.31 -20.61 -10.27
CA GLN A 357 2.38 -19.37 -9.49
C GLN A 357 3.79 -18.72 -9.36
N PHE A 358 4.24 -18.02 -10.40
CA PHE A 358 5.17 -16.92 -10.26
C PHE A 358 4.35 -15.67 -9.91
N GLY A 359 4.71 -14.95 -8.85
CA GLY A 359 4.12 -13.65 -8.58
C GLY A 359 4.32 -12.73 -9.79
N THR A 360 3.29 -11.96 -10.16
CA THR A 360 3.25 -11.10 -11.36
C THR A 360 4.45 -10.16 -11.49
N GLY A 361 5.10 -9.80 -10.37
CA GLY A 361 6.29 -8.93 -10.34
C GLY A 361 7.55 -9.55 -10.95
N LEU A 362 7.88 -10.81 -10.65
CA LEU A 362 9.13 -11.45 -11.13
C LEU A 362 9.10 -11.72 -12.64
N GLY A 363 7.96 -12.18 -13.16
CA GLY A 363 7.76 -12.36 -14.60
C GLY A 363 7.89 -11.05 -15.37
N GLY A 364 7.28 -9.97 -14.86
CA GLY A 364 7.38 -8.64 -15.46
C GLY A 364 8.80 -8.04 -15.38
N MET A 365 9.59 -8.38 -14.36
CA MET A 365 11.01 -7.99 -14.31
C MET A 365 11.85 -8.72 -15.35
N GLN A 366 11.63 -10.03 -15.56
CA GLN A 366 12.34 -10.80 -16.59
C GLN A 366 11.98 -10.35 -18.02
N GLU A 367 10.70 -10.05 -18.28
CA GLU A 367 10.24 -9.55 -19.58
C GLU A 367 10.92 -8.23 -19.97
N ARG A 368 11.14 -7.33 -19.00
CA ARG A 368 11.82 -6.04 -19.20
C ARG A 368 13.32 -6.16 -19.52
N LEU A 369 13.93 -7.29 -19.17
CA LEU A 369 15.35 -7.57 -19.44
C LEU A 369 15.57 -8.37 -20.73
N GLN A 370 14.52 -8.98 -21.29
CA GLN A 370 14.60 -9.74 -22.54
C GLN A 370 15.19 -8.94 -23.72
N PRO A 371 14.85 -7.66 -23.97
CA PRO A 371 15.42 -6.89 -25.07
C PRO A 371 16.95 -6.76 -25.02
N PHE A 372 17.54 -6.97 -23.84
CA PHE A 372 18.98 -6.87 -23.59
C PHE A 372 19.64 -8.24 -23.38
N ASN A 373 18.95 -9.35 -23.70
CA ASN A 373 19.38 -10.72 -23.40
C ASN A 373 19.73 -10.93 -21.91
N GLY A 374 19.10 -10.17 -21.01
CA GLY A 374 19.36 -10.22 -19.59
C GLY A 374 18.61 -11.36 -18.89
N THR A 375 19.23 -11.92 -17.85
CA THR A 375 18.63 -12.94 -16.99
C THR A 375 18.51 -12.42 -15.56
N LEU A 376 17.41 -12.79 -14.92
CA LEU A 376 17.13 -12.49 -13.52
C LEU A 376 17.09 -13.79 -12.71
N GLU A 377 17.79 -13.81 -11.59
CA GLU A 377 17.82 -14.93 -10.65
C GLU A 377 17.59 -14.43 -9.22
N LEU A 378 16.68 -15.06 -8.50
CA LEU A 378 16.40 -14.76 -7.09
C LEU A 378 16.86 -15.95 -6.23
N ARG A 379 17.78 -15.69 -5.29
CA ARG A 379 18.28 -16.69 -4.35
C ARG A 379 17.99 -16.28 -2.91
N ALA A 380 17.74 -17.27 -2.05
CA ALA A 380 17.79 -17.05 -0.61
C ALA A 380 19.26 -16.92 -0.19
N ASN A 381 19.57 -16.06 0.77
CA ASN A 381 20.92 -15.94 1.27
C ASN A 381 21.25 -17.14 2.18
N ASP A 382 22.22 -17.98 1.79
CA ASP A 382 22.56 -19.20 2.53
C ASP A 382 23.19 -18.93 3.92
N SER A 383 23.69 -17.70 4.13
CA SER A 383 24.49 -17.33 5.32
C SER A 383 23.77 -16.40 6.31
N ALA A 384 22.61 -15.83 5.94
CA ALA A 384 21.87 -14.85 6.74
C ALA A 384 20.37 -14.82 6.37
N SER A 385 19.53 -14.24 7.22
CA SER A 385 18.13 -13.94 6.86
C SER A 385 18.09 -12.90 5.74
N GLY A 386 17.52 -13.25 4.58
CA GLY A 386 17.35 -12.33 3.46
C GLY A 386 17.27 -13.00 2.10
N CYS A 387 17.08 -12.20 1.05
CA CYS A 387 17.14 -12.63 -0.34
C CYS A 387 18.18 -11.84 -1.13
N GLN A 388 18.61 -12.39 -2.26
CA GLN A 388 19.49 -11.75 -3.22
C GLN A 388 18.90 -11.89 -4.62
N LEU A 389 18.66 -10.74 -5.25
CA LEU A 389 18.26 -10.63 -6.64
C LEU A 389 19.51 -10.33 -7.50
N THR A 390 19.82 -11.22 -8.42
CA THR A 390 20.96 -11.10 -9.34
C THR A 390 20.43 -10.87 -10.76
N LEU A 391 20.88 -9.78 -11.38
CA LEU A 391 20.63 -9.43 -12.77
C LEU A 391 21.93 -9.64 -13.53
N THR A 392 21.90 -10.38 -14.63
CA THR A 392 23.07 -10.62 -15.47
C THR A 392 22.75 -10.22 -16.90
N LEU A 393 23.58 -9.35 -17.47
CA LEU A 393 23.48 -8.85 -18.83
C LEU A 393 24.77 -9.22 -19.58
N PRO A 394 24.71 -9.89 -20.74
CA PRO A 394 25.89 -10.15 -21.55
C PRO A 394 26.50 -8.82 -22.03
N ALA A 395 27.82 -8.76 -22.19
CA ALA A 395 28.48 -7.59 -22.75
C ALA A 395 27.91 -7.32 -24.17
N LEU A 396 27.36 -6.13 -24.36
CA LEU A 396 26.93 -5.65 -25.68
C LEU A 396 28.21 -5.44 -26.51
N ALA A 397 28.36 -6.22 -27.57
CA ALA A 397 29.49 -6.15 -28.51
C ALA A 397 29.51 -4.82 -29.28
#